data_AF-A0AAV4VCC5-F1
#
_entry.id   AF-A0AAV4VCC5-F1
#
_cell.length_a   1.000
_cell.length_b   1.000
_cell.length_c   1.000
_cell.angle_alpha   90.00
_cell.angle_beta   90.00
_cell.angle_gamma   90.00
#
_symmetry.space_group_name_H-M   'P 1'
#
loop_
_entity.id
_entity.type
_entity.pdbx_description
1 polymer ?
#
loop_
_entity_poly.entity_id
_entity_poly.type
_entity_poly.pdbx_seq_one_letter_code
_entity_poly.pdbx_strand_id
1 'polypeptide(L)'
;MASDSEGSNSSDESDFPQSSDILYEIYRRAYARNDLEESSKCLGELIEKSIETVNQEVEKIAETLCSESNSFMRKIFELLPEDAKYKVMLNVIQNITTLDCFEYCELMLAFLKHIPYPKYVKHAYDVNEILVLYEKNCNMNDPINHYRMISVCHVFPLIIQMSQVDMRNERDFYFLQQAVEFYVSCIFIPPTAQNNEIIKSLHLCRTVPLERWGPILELLKAFSIRYKWSIPEKLKDANEIYELVQWLKFRSNHFQCMIQKKYTKLEDKQQCEEVFFSICLAFFYHFYEIASYIYPQNKPNFFQGKCSYFLLDGNPTCRKKCPENLGNELLLPEIR
;
A
#
# COMPACT_ATOMS: atom_id res chain seq x y z
N MET A 1 69.27 -31.31 36.57
CA MET A 1 69.30 -30.57 35.29
C MET A 1 68.23 -31.23 34.44
N ALA A 2 67.00 -30.71 34.50
CA ALA A 2 66.48 -29.70 33.56
C ALA A 2 66.19 -30.39 32.20
N SER A 3 65.01 -30.34 31.60
CA SER A 3 63.87 -29.44 31.82
C SER A 3 62.67 -29.96 31.03
N ASP A 4 61.49 -29.74 31.60
CA ASP A 4 60.20 -29.74 30.94
C ASP A 4 60.20 -28.88 29.67
N SER A 5 59.45 -29.29 28.66
CA SER A 5 58.91 -28.38 27.65
C SER A 5 57.52 -28.87 27.24
N GLU A 6 56.54 -28.51 28.08
CA GLU A 6 55.15 -28.39 27.66
C GLU A 6 55.08 -27.33 26.56
N GLY A 7 54.78 -27.77 25.35
CA GLY A 7 54.40 -26.91 24.24
C GLY A 7 53.00 -26.35 24.48
N SER A 8 52.95 -25.19 25.14
CA SER A 8 51.83 -24.26 25.08
C SER A 8 51.92 -23.49 23.76
N ASN A 9 50.86 -23.55 22.95
CA ASN A 9 50.54 -22.45 22.03
C ASN A 9 49.05 -22.46 21.68
N SER A 10 48.36 -21.53 22.34
CA SER A 10 47.26 -20.71 21.84
C SER A 10 46.03 -21.42 21.31
N SER A 11 45.25 -21.99 22.23
CA SER A 11 43.79 -22.04 22.14
C SER A 11 43.21 -21.02 23.13
N ASP A 12 43.28 -19.74 22.79
CA ASP A 12 42.59 -18.67 23.51
C ASP A 12 41.66 -17.92 22.53
N GLU A 13 40.80 -18.68 21.84
CA GLU A 13 39.45 -18.17 21.55
C GLU A 13 38.71 -18.17 22.90
N SER A 14 38.98 -17.14 23.69
CA SER A 14 38.44 -17.04 25.04
C SER A 14 36.93 -16.76 24.96
N ASP A 15 36.16 -17.81 25.22
CA ASP A 15 34.74 -17.83 25.57
C ASP A 15 34.44 -17.01 26.83
N PHE A 16 34.57 -15.68 26.76
CA PHE A 16 33.99 -14.81 27.78
C PHE A 16 32.65 -14.26 27.25
N PRO A 17 31.51 -14.58 27.89
CA PRO A 17 30.29 -13.84 27.62
C PRO A 17 30.55 -12.40 28.07
N GLN A 18 30.81 -11.50 27.13
CA GLN A 18 30.97 -10.08 27.49
C GLN A 18 29.73 -9.64 28.26
N SER A 19 29.94 -9.21 29.51
CA SER A 19 28.89 -8.63 30.35
C SER A 19 28.17 -7.55 29.55
N SER A 20 26.84 -7.51 29.64
CA SER A 20 26.00 -6.51 28.96
C SER A 20 26.48 -5.08 29.23
N ASP A 21 27.02 -4.82 30.42
CA ASP A 21 27.53 -3.52 30.82
C ASP A 21 28.78 -3.10 30.02
N ILE A 22 29.68 -4.04 29.75
CA ILE A 22 30.90 -3.79 28.97
C ILE A 22 30.52 -3.51 27.52
N LEU A 23 29.61 -4.31 26.97
CA LEU A 23 29.12 -4.14 25.61
C LEU A 23 28.37 -2.80 25.44
N TYR A 24 27.61 -2.37 26.45
CA TYR A 24 26.94 -1.07 26.45
C TYR A 24 27.94 0.10 26.48
N GLU A 25 29.04 -0.01 27.23
CA GLU A 25 30.10 1.02 27.22
C GLU A 25 30.87 1.05 25.88
N ILE A 26 31.07 -0.09 25.23
CA ILE A 26 31.64 -0.15 23.87
C ILE A 26 30.70 0.56 22.88
N TYR A 27 29.41 0.23 22.93
CA TYR A 27 28.37 0.90 22.13
C TYR A 27 28.39 2.41 22.35
N ARG A 28 28.37 2.90 23.59
CA ARG A 28 28.35 4.34 23.88
C ARG A 28 29.56 5.07 23.30
N ARG A 29 30.75 4.46 23.35
CA ARG A 29 31.98 5.03 22.77
C ARG A 29 31.97 5.00 21.24
N ALA A 30 31.43 3.94 20.63
CA ALA A 30 31.25 3.89 19.18
C ALA A 30 30.24 4.95 18.71
N TYR A 31 29.12 5.08 19.42
CA TYR A 31 28.08 6.06 19.14
C TYR A 31 28.62 7.50 19.24
N ALA A 32 29.38 7.82 20.28
CA ALA A 32 30.01 9.14 20.46
C ALA A 32 31.03 9.49 19.35
N ARG A 33 31.62 8.48 18.70
CA ARG A 33 32.54 8.64 17.57
C ARG A 33 31.83 8.69 16.22
N ASN A 34 30.50 8.53 16.18
CA ASN A 34 29.71 8.32 14.96
C ASN A 34 30.21 7.11 14.13
N ASP A 35 30.72 6.09 14.80
CA ASP A 35 31.16 4.85 14.16
C ASP A 35 29.94 3.97 13.89
N LEU A 36 29.43 4.02 12.65
CA LEU A 36 28.16 3.39 12.29
C LEU A 36 28.19 1.86 12.38
N GLU A 37 29.26 1.25 11.88
CA GLU A 37 29.40 -0.21 11.82
C GLU A 37 29.48 -0.80 13.23
N GLU A 38 30.40 -0.28 14.05
CA GLU A 38 30.59 -0.77 15.42
C GLU A 38 29.35 -0.48 16.29
N SER A 39 28.75 0.71 16.13
CA SER A 39 27.51 1.05 16.87
C SER A 39 26.36 0.10 16.54
N SER A 40 26.19 -0.24 15.25
CA SER A 40 25.14 -1.16 14.81
C SER A 40 25.37 -2.59 15.30
N LYS A 41 26.62 -3.05 15.26
CA LYS A 41 27.00 -4.39 15.75
C LYS A 41 26.77 -4.51 17.25
N CYS A 42 27.31 -3.58 18.06
CA CYS A 42 27.13 -3.62 19.50
C CYS A 42 25.67 -3.47 19.91
N LEU A 43 24.92 -2.58 19.28
CA LEU A 43 23.50 -2.41 19.58
C LEU A 43 22.69 -3.67 19.24
N GLY A 44 22.99 -4.32 18.10
CA GLY A 44 22.37 -5.60 17.74
C GLY A 44 22.63 -6.69 18.78
N GLU A 45 23.87 -6.83 19.22
CA GLU A 45 24.23 -7.80 20.28
C GLU A 45 23.58 -7.47 21.64
N LEU A 46 23.44 -6.19 21.98
CA LEU A 46 22.74 -5.75 23.19
C LEU A 46 21.24 -6.08 23.14
N ILE A 47 20.59 -5.81 22.01
CA ILE A 47 19.17 -6.14 21.79
C ILE A 47 18.95 -7.65 21.91
N GLU A 48 19.88 -8.46 21.40
CA GLU A 48 19.81 -9.91 21.50
C GLU A 48 19.95 -10.40 22.95
N LYS A 49 20.83 -9.79 23.74
CA LYS A 49 21.11 -10.18 25.13
C LYS A 49 20.09 -9.65 26.14
N SER A 50 19.76 -8.37 26.09
CA SER A 50 18.80 -7.71 26.98
C SER A 50 18.37 -6.37 26.39
N ILE A 51 17.20 -6.35 25.78
CA ILE A 51 16.62 -5.14 25.19
C ILE A 51 16.32 -4.06 26.24
N GLU A 52 16.08 -4.47 27.50
CA GLU A 52 15.79 -3.55 28.61
C GLU A 52 16.96 -2.60 28.90
N THR A 53 18.20 -3.04 28.64
CA THR A 53 19.40 -2.21 28.84
C THR A 53 19.51 -1.06 27.83
N VAL A 54 18.79 -1.15 26.71
CA VAL A 54 18.86 -0.20 25.59
C VAL A 54 17.51 0.46 25.32
N ASN A 55 16.62 0.55 26.33
CA ASN A 55 15.29 1.14 26.16
C ASN A 55 15.32 2.59 25.65
N GLN A 56 16.30 3.40 26.09
CA GLN A 56 16.43 4.79 25.62
C GLN A 56 16.80 4.87 24.14
N GLU A 57 17.64 3.95 23.68
CA GLU A 57 18.01 3.80 22.28
C GLU A 57 16.81 3.33 21.44
N VAL A 58 16.04 2.38 21.98
CA VAL A 58 14.80 1.87 21.37
C VAL A 58 13.75 2.98 21.21
N GLU A 59 13.55 3.81 22.23
CA GLU A 59 12.66 4.98 22.17
C GLU A 59 13.13 5.99 21.11
N LYS A 60 14.43 6.31 21.07
CA LYS A 60 15.00 7.19 20.03
C LYS A 60 14.82 6.61 18.63
N ILE A 61 14.94 5.29 18.46
CA ILE A 61 14.66 4.64 17.18
C ILE A 61 13.21 4.91 16.79
N ALA A 62 12.24 4.65 17.66
CA ALA A 62 10.83 4.90 17.38
C ALA A 62 10.56 6.36 16.97
N GLU A 63 11.07 7.34 17.72
CA GLU A 63 10.95 8.76 17.41
C GLU A 63 11.53 9.12 16.03
N THR A 64 12.71 8.56 15.71
CA THR A 64 13.39 8.86 14.44
C THR A 64 12.71 8.22 13.23
N LEU A 65 12.09 7.04 13.42
CA LEU A 65 11.30 6.38 12.37
C LEU A 65 10.00 7.15 12.08
N CYS A 66 9.30 7.64 13.12
CA CYS A 66 8.07 8.41 12.94
C CYS A 66 8.30 9.81 12.35
N SER A 67 9.40 10.48 12.73
CA SER A 67 9.73 11.82 12.21
C SER A 67 10.33 11.81 10.79
N GLU A 68 10.54 10.63 10.21
CA GLU A 68 11.29 10.41 8.96
C GLU A 68 12.66 11.11 8.92
N SER A 69 13.22 11.45 10.08
CA SER A 69 14.51 12.14 10.17
C SER A 69 15.64 11.23 9.72
N ASN A 70 16.60 11.75 8.95
CA ASN A 70 17.80 11.00 8.56
C ASN A 70 18.85 11.06 9.70
N SER A 71 18.44 10.60 10.89
CA SER A 71 19.27 10.61 12.08
C SER A 71 20.33 9.51 12.03
N PHE A 72 21.41 9.69 12.80
CA PHE A 72 22.41 8.63 12.98
C PHE A 72 21.78 7.35 13.56
N MET A 73 20.78 7.50 14.43
CA MET A 73 20.06 6.37 15.03
C MET A 73 19.27 5.56 14.00
N ARG A 74 18.65 6.24 13.02
CA ARG A 74 17.96 5.56 11.91
C ARG A 74 18.92 4.72 11.08
N LYS A 75 20.12 5.26 10.78
CA LYS A 75 21.15 4.51 10.04
C LYS A 75 21.64 3.29 10.82
N ILE A 76 21.82 3.43 12.14
CA ILE A 76 22.14 2.29 13.01
C ILE A 76 21.02 1.24 12.91
N PHE A 77 19.76 1.65 13.05
CA PHE A 77 18.62 0.76 12.95
C PHE A 77 18.57 0.03 11.61
N GLU A 78 18.80 0.72 10.49
CA GLU A 78 18.83 0.13 9.14
C GLU A 78 19.89 -0.95 8.96
N LEU A 79 21.00 -0.90 9.71
CA LEU A 79 22.06 -1.91 9.69
C LEU A 79 21.86 -3.06 10.68
N LEU A 80 20.87 -2.97 11.57
CA LEU A 80 20.60 -4.05 12.52
C LEU A 80 20.16 -5.34 11.80
N PRO A 81 20.49 -6.51 12.37
CA PRO A 81 19.90 -7.78 11.96
C PRO A 81 18.37 -7.74 12.00
N GLU A 82 17.70 -8.47 11.11
CA GLU A 82 16.23 -8.46 10.99
C GLU A 82 15.53 -8.82 12.30
N ASP A 83 16.04 -9.83 12.99
CA ASP A 83 15.43 -10.30 14.24
C ASP A 83 15.61 -9.28 15.38
N ALA A 84 16.73 -8.54 15.38
CA ALA A 84 16.94 -7.42 16.29
C ALA A 84 15.97 -6.26 15.99
N LYS A 85 15.80 -5.89 14.70
CA LYS A 85 14.81 -4.87 14.30
C LYS A 85 13.39 -5.25 14.73
N TYR A 86 13.04 -6.53 14.61
CA TYR A 86 11.75 -7.04 15.04
C TYR A 86 11.56 -7.03 16.56
N LYS A 87 12.59 -7.37 17.32
CA LYS A 87 12.58 -7.24 18.79
C LYS A 87 12.39 -5.79 19.22
N VAL A 88 13.08 -4.85 18.57
CA VAL A 88 12.89 -3.39 18.79
C VAL A 88 11.42 -3.02 18.55
N MET A 89 10.86 -3.40 17.39
CA MET A 89 9.45 -3.14 17.08
C MET A 89 8.52 -3.68 18.18
N LEU A 90 8.65 -4.95 18.55
CA LEU A 90 7.80 -5.57 19.58
C LEU A 90 7.95 -4.90 20.95
N ASN A 91 9.17 -4.57 21.37
CA ASN A 91 9.42 -3.91 22.64
C ASN A 91 8.77 -2.53 22.69
N VAL A 92 8.92 -1.73 21.64
CA VAL A 92 8.29 -0.41 21.53
C VAL A 92 6.77 -0.54 21.66
N ILE A 93 6.16 -1.46 20.91
CA ILE A 93 4.70 -1.63 20.91
C ILE A 93 4.18 -2.12 22.28
N GLN A 94 4.92 -2.99 22.96
CA GLN A 94 4.50 -3.56 24.25
C GLN A 94 4.66 -2.57 25.41
N ASN A 95 5.68 -1.72 25.36
CA ASN A 95 6.01 -0.80 26.44
C ASN A 95 5.28 0.53 26.35
N ILE A 96 4.78 0.89 25.17
CA ILE A 96 3.97 2.10 25.04
C ILE A 96 2.54 1.83 25.51
N THR A 97 2.18 2.46 26.62
CA THR A 97 0.88 2.28 27.29
C THR A 97 -0.17 3.32 26.91
N THR A 98 0.20 4.37 26.16
CA THR A 98 -0.68 5.51 25.83
C THR A 98 -0.54 5.95 24.37
N LEU A 99 -1.05 5.14 23.43
CA LEU A 99 -1.24 5.58 22.05
C LEU A 99 -2.72 5.59 21.75
N ASP A 100 -3.17 6.63 21.05
CA ASP A 100 -4.43 6.53 20.35
C ASP A 100 -4.30 5.56 19.14
N CYS A 101 -5.44 5.24 18.51
CA CYS A 101 -5.47 4.31 17.38
C CYS A 101 -4.56 4.78 16.23
N PHE A 102 -4.51 6.08 15.95
CA PHE A 102 -3.73 6.62 14.85
C PHE A 102 -2.25 6.56 15.15
N GLU A 103 -1.82 7.02 16.33
CA GLU A 103 -0.42 6.99 16.75
C GLU A 103 0.12 5.56 16.78
N TYR A 104 -0.70 4.59 17.24
CA TYR A 104 -0.37 3.18 17.17
C TYR A 104 -0.18 2.70 15.72
N CYS A 105 -1.13 3.02 14.83
CA CYS A 105 -1.04 2.59 13.43
C CYS A 105 0.14 3.23 12.70
N GLU A 106 0.41 4.52 12.92
CA GLU A 106 1.54 5.24 12.32
C GLU A 106 2.88 4.65 12.76
N LEU A 107 3.03 4.38 14.07
CA LEU A 107 4.23 3.76 14.62
C LEU A 107 4.45 2.36 14.05
N MET A 108 3.40 1.52 14.02
CA MET A 108 3.45 0.20 13.40
C MET A 108 3.87 0.28 11.93
N LEU A 109 3.27 1.20 11.18
CA LEU A 109 3.56 1.40 9.76
C LEU A 109 5.00 1.88 9.54
N ALA A 110 5.52 2.76 10.40
CA ALA A 110 6.90 3.22 10.34
C ALA A 110 7.88 2.04 10.47
N PHE A 111 7.66 1.15 11.45
CA PHE A 111 8.46 -0.07 11.55
C PHE A 111 8.31 -0.97 10.33
N LEU A 112 7.08 -1.30 9.94
CA LEU A 112 6.81 -2.23 8.84
C LEU A 112 7.42 -1.77 7.51
N LYS A 113 7.44 -0.46 7.21
CA LYS A 113 8.13 0.09 6.04
C LYS A 113 9.63 -0.20 6.02
N HIS A 114 10.25 -0.25 7.21
CA HIS A 114 11.69 -0.51 7.36
C HIS A 114 12.04 -1.99 7.53
N ILE A 115 11.06 -2.85 7.81
CA ILE A 115 11.21 -4.32 7.84
C ILE A 115 10.14 -5.02 6.99
N PRO A 116 10.11 -4.82 5.65
CA PRO A 116 9.05 -5.33 4.78
C PRO A 116 9.20 -6.82 4.45
N TYR A 117 9.33 -7.66 5.47
CA TYR A 117 9.50 -9.09 5.31
C TYR A 117 8.17 -9.83 5.32
N PRO A 118 8.01 -10.88 4.48
CA PRO A 118 6.76 -11.63 4.41
C PRO A 118 6.32 -12.26 5.73
N LYS A 119 7.27 -12.64 6.59
CA LYS A 119 7.00 -13.21 7.91
C LYS A 119 6.26 -12.23 8.85
N TYR A 120 6.29 -10.92 8.56
CA TYR A 120 5.65 -9.88 9.37
C TYR A 120 4.34 -9.33 8.78
N VAL A 121 3.88 -9.85 7.64
CA VAL A 121 2.66 -9.37 6.97
C VAL A 121 1.42 -9.43 7.88
N LYS A 122 1.39 -10.36 8.85
CA LYS A 122 0.30 -10.45 9.84
C LYS A 122 0.11 -9.15 10.60
N HIS A 123 1.19 -8.47 11.01
CA HIS A 123 1.10 -7.18 11.71
C HIS A 123 0.45 -6.11 10.83
N ALA A 124 0.71 -6.11 9.53
CA ALA A 124 0.03 -5.19 8.60
C ALA A 124 -1.47 -5.51 8.47
N TYR A 125 -1.85 -6.79 8.46
CA TYR A 125 -3.27 -7.19 8.53
C TYR A 125 -3.93 -6.73 9.83
N ASP A 126 -3.27 -6.93 10.97
CA ASP A 126 -3.80 -6.57 12.29
C ASP A 126 -4.01 -5.05 12.41
N VAL A 127 -3.06 -4.24 11.91
CA VAL A 127 -3.22 -2.78 11.79
C VAL A 127 -4.43 -2.42 10.94
N ASN A 128 -4.63 -3.11 9.81
CA ASN A 128 -5.77 -2.82 8.94
C ASN A 128 -7.11 -3.15 9.60
N GLU A 129 -7.17 -4.27 10.33
CA GLU A 129 -8.37 -4.68 11.06
C GLU A 129 -8.72 -3.70 12.19
N ILE A 130 -7.71 -3.15 12.88
CA ILE A 130 -7.89 -2.08 13.86
C ILE A 130 -8.49 -0.84 13.19
N LEU A 131 -7.94 -0.37 12.07
CA LEU A 131 -8.48 0.80 11.35
C LEU A 131 -9.93 0.59 10.91
N VAL A 132 -10.27 -0.58 10.37
CA VAL A 132 -11.64 -0.93 9.96
C VAL A 132 -12.59 -0.99 11.15
N LEU A 133 -12.14 -1.50 12.30
CA LEU A 133 -12.93 -1.53 13.52
C LEU A 133 -13.21 -0.11 14.03
N TYR A 134 -12.21 0.76 14.05
CA TYR A 134 -12.38 2.15 14.48
C TYR A 134 -13.26 2.94 13.52
N GLU A 135 -13.11 2.76 12.21
CA GLU A 135 -13.99 3.37 11.20
C GLU A 135 -15.47 3.05 11.48
N LYS A 136 -15.77 1.79 11.78
CA LYS A 136 -17.12 1.33 12.15
C LYS A 136 -17.59 1.91 13.47
N ASN A 137 -16.76 1.85 14.52
CA ASN A 137 -17.13 2.33 15.86
C ASN A 137 -17.36 3.84 15.89
N CYS A 138 -16.65 4.60 15.06
CA CYS A 138 -16.82 6.03 14.90
C CYS A 138 -18.00 6.40 13.97
N ASN A 139 -18.76 5.41 13.46
CA ASN A 139 -19.89 5.60 12.54
C ASN A 139 -19.53 6.43 11.29
N MET A 140 -18.32 6.24 10.76
CA MET A 140 -17.87 6.92 9.56
C MET A 140 -18.57 6.31 8.34
N ASN A 141 -19.65 6.96 7.88
CA ASN A 141 -20.41 6.53 6.70
C ASN A 141 -19.88 7.11 5.39
N ASP A 142 -19.02 8.13 5.45
CA ASP A 142 -18.35 8.69 4.27
C ASP A 142 -17.16 7.78 3.90
N PRO A 143 -17.09 7.26 2.66
CA PRO A 143 -15.94 6.51 2.19
C PRO A 143 -14.64 7.33 2.24
N ILE A 144 -14.70 8.67 2.23
CA ILE A 144 -13.53 9.55 2.31
C ILE A 144 -13.29 9.95 3.78
N ASN A 145 -12.56 9.11 4.52
CA ASN A 145 -12.18 9.38 5.90
C ASN A 145 -10.72 8.98 6.19
N HIS A 146 -10.18 9.45 7.33
CA HIS A 146 -8.79 9.25 7.71
C HIS A 146 -8.43 7.78 7.95
N TYR A 147 -9.32 6.98 8.55
CA TYR A 147 -9.08 5.54 8.75
C TYR A 147 -8.95 4.81 7.41
N ARG A 148 -9.88 5.08 6.49
CA ARG A 148 -9.88 4.53 5.14
C ARG A 148 -8.67 5.02 4.34
N MET A 149 -8.28 6.28 4.48
CA MET A 149 -7.08 6.84 3.83
C MET A 149 -5.82 6.07 4.27
N ILE A 150 -5.61 5.88 5.57
CA ILE A 150 -4.43 5.15 6.08
C ILE A 150 -4.47 3.69 5.63
N SER A 151 -5.63 3.05 5.76
CA SER A 151 -5.87 1.67 5.32
C SER A 151 -5.50 1.48 3.85
N VAL A 152 -6.04 2.32 2.97
CA VAL A 152 -5.92 2.17 1.51
C VAL A 152 -4.58 2.66 0.97
N CYS A 153 -4.04 3.75 1.52
CA CYS A 153 -2.87 4.44 0.95
C CYS A 153 -1.56 4.00 1.62
N HIS A 154 -1.60 3.45 2.83
CA HIS A 154 -0.39 3.06 3.56
C HIS A 154 -0.37 1.58 3.92
N VAL A 155 -1.43 1.04 4.51
CA VAL A 155 -1.42 -0.35 5.00
C VAL A 155 -1.56 -1.34 3.85
N PHE A 156 -2.54 -1.16 2.98
CA PHE A 156 -2.83 -2.11 1.93
C PHE A 156 -1.69 -2.27 0.90
N PRO A 157 -1.03 -1.19 0.42
CA PRO A 157 0.16 -1.32 -0.42
C PRO A 157 1.28 -2.13 0.26
N LEU A 158 1.50 -1.94 1.57
CA LEU A 158 2.48 -2.72 2.32
C LEU A 158 2.08 -4.20 2.40
N ILE A 159 0.80 -4.51 2.65
CA ILE A 159 0.30 -5.90 2.64
C ILE A 159 0.61 -6.56 1.30
N ILE A 160 0.31 -5.88 0.19
CA ILE A 160 0.53 -6.39 -1.18
C ILE A 160 2.02 -6.59 -1.46
N GLN A 161 2.88 -5.70 -0.98
CA GLN A 161 4.34 -5.80 -1.17
C GLN A 161 4.99 -6.88 -0.31
N MET A 162 4.58 -7.03 0.96
CA MET A 162 5.23 -7.93 1.91
C MET A 162 4.86 -9.39 1.69
N SER A 163 3.64 -9.68 1.25
CA SER A 163 3.18 -11.07 1.12
C SER A 163 4.00 -11.86 0.11
N GLN A 164 4.19 -13.15 0.39
CA GLN A 164 4.57 -14.08 -0.66
C GLN A 164 3.47 -14.17 -1.71
N VAL A 165 3.88 -14.12 -2.99
CA VAL A 165 3.05 -14.19 -4.19
C VAL A 165 2.11 -15.42 -4.21
N ASP A 166 2.39 -16.45 -3.41
CA ASP A 166 1.65 -17.71 -3.44
C ASP A 166 0.57 -17.88 -2.36
N MET A 167 0.42 -16.92 -1.44
CA MET A 167 -0.54 -17.02 -0.33
C MET A 167 -1.77 -16.16 -0.59
N ARG A 168 -2.87 -16.78 -1.06
CA ARG A 168 -4.16 -16.10 -1.19
C ARG A 168 -4.80 -15.87 0.17
N ASN A 169 -5.18 -14.63 0.44
CA ASN A 169 -5.93 -14.27 1.63
C ASN A 169 -7.23 -13.57 1.20
N GLU A 170 -8.37 -14.09 1.64
CA GLU A 170 -9.69 -13.55 1.29
C GLU A 170 -9.86 -12.09 1.74
N ARG A 171 -9.10 -11.67 2.77
CA ARG A 171 -9.08 -10.29 3.27
C ARG A 171 -8.55 -9.30 2.23
N ASP A 172 -7.67 -9.72 1.33
CA ASP A 172 -7.07 -8.83 0.33
C ASP A 172 -8.12 -8.29 -0.66
N PHE A 173 -9.13 -9.10 -0.99
CA PHE A 173 -10.24 -8.70 -1.86
C PHE A 173 -11.17 -7.70 -1.19
N TYR A 174 -11.42 -7.88 0.10
CA TYR A 174 -12.17 -6.92 0.90
C TYR A 174 -11.46 -5.55 0.92
N PHE A 175 -10.13 -5.55 1.13
CA PHE A 175 -9.34 -4.33 1.10
C PHE A 175 -9.26 -3.71 -0.29
N LEU A 176 -9.20 -4.53 -1.34
CA LEU A 176 -9.27 -4.05 -2.72
C LEU A 176 -10.60 -3.34 -2.99
N GLN A 177 -11.72 -3.92 -2.57
CA GLN A 177 -13.03 -3.29 -2.72
C GLN A 177 -13.09 -1.95 -1.97
N GLN A 178 -12.58 -1.89 -0.73
CA GLN A 178 -12.49 -0.64 0.04
C GLN A 178 -11.61 0.41 -0.64
N ALA A 179 -10.50 0.01 -1.25
CA ALA A 179 -9.62 0.90 -2.00
C ALA A 179 -10.29 1.47 -3.25
N VAL A 180 -10.98 0.61 -4.02
CA VAL A 180 -11.78 1.00 -5.18
C VAL A 180 -12.82 2.04 -4.78
N GLU A 181 -13.60 1.78 -3.73
CA GLU A 181 -14.62 2.70 -3.21
C GLU A 181 -14.00 4.04 -2.78
N PHE A 182 -12.89 4.02 -2.04
CA PHE A 182 -12.17 5.21 -1.57
C PHE A 182 -11.68 6.10 -2.71
N TYR A 183 -10.94 5.52 -3.68
CA TYR A 183 -10.37 6.28 -4.79
C TYR A 183 -11.45 6.82 -5.74
N VAL A 184 -12.47 6.02 -6.05
CA VAL A 184 -13.63 6.48 -6.84
C VAL A 184 -14.29 7.66 -6.14
N SER A 185 -14.50 7.56 -4.83
CA SER A 185 -15.08 8.65 -4.04
C SER A 185 -14.23 9.91 -4.10
N CYS A 186 -12.91 9.80 -3.92
CA CYS A 186 -12.00 10.95 -4.02
C CYS A 186 -11.98 11.61 -5.42
N ILE A 187 -12.26 10.85 -6.48
CA ILE A 187 -12.25 11.36 -7.86
C ILE A 187 -13.56 12.06 -8.21
N PHE A 188 -14.70 11.49 -7.83
CA PHE A 188 -16.01 11.93 -8.30
C PHE A 188 -16.82 12.74 -7.29
N ILE A 189 -16.62 12.52 -6.00
CA ILE A 189 -17.37 13.25 -4.98
C ILE A 189 -16.73 14.63 -4.82
N PRO A 190 -17.48 15.72 -4.98
CA PRO A 190 -16.95 17.05 -4.74
C PRO A 190 -16.38 17.17 -3.32
N PRO A 191 -15.18 17.76 -3.15
CA PRO A 191 -14.57 17.89 -1.84
C PRO A 191 -15.47 18.72 -0.92
N THR A 192 -15.78 18.16 0.25
CA THR A 192 -16.43 18.84 1.37
C THR A 192 -15.37 19.45 2.26
N ALA A 193 -15.74 20.39 3.14
CA ALA A 193 -14.80 20.99 4.09
C ALA A 193 -14.10 19.94 4.98
N GLN A 194 -14.73 18.77 5.21
CA GLN A 194 -14.20 17.71 6.07
C GLN A 194 -13.20 16.79 5.34
N ASN A 195 -13.39 16.54 4.04
CA ASN A 195 -12.58 15.59 3.28
C ASN A 195 -11.58 16.26 2.30
N ASN A 196 -11.65 17.59 2.15
CA ASN A 196 -10.77 18.35 1.26
C ASN A 196 -9.29 18.19 1.63
N GLU A 197 -8.96 18.12 2.92
CA GLU A 197 -7.57 17.93 3.37
C GLU A 197 -7.02 16.54 2.98
N ILE A 198 -7.85 15.50 3.03
CA ILE A 198 -7.51 14.15 2.55
C ILE A 198 -7.28 14.17 1.04
N ILE A 199 -8.20 14.78 0.27
CA ILE A 199 -8.07 14.81 -1.20
C ILE A 199 -6.83 15.61 -1.63
N LYS A 200 -6.50 16.68 -0.90
CA LYS A 200 -5.27 17.46 -1.11
C LYS A 200 -4.00 16.67 -0.76
N SER A 201 -3.98 15.97 0.38
CA SER A 201 -2.80 15.22 0.84
C SER A 201 -2.43 14.10 -0.12
N LEU A 202 -3.42 13.48 -0.77
CA LEU A 202 -3.21 12.48 -1.81
C LEU A 202 -2.73 13.06 -3.14
N HIS A 203 -2.55 14.37 -3.23
CA HIS A 203 -2.29 15.10 -4.47
C HIS A 203 -3.31 14.78 -5.59
N LEU A 204 -4.51 14.32 -5.22
CA LEU A 204 -5.61 14.08 -6.17
C LEU A 204 -6.28 15.39 -6.59
N CYS A 205 -5.97 16.50 -5.92
CA CYS A 205 -6.34 17.86 -6.34
C CYS A 205 -5.61 18.39 -7.57
N ARG A 206 -4.70 17.63 -8.21
CA ARG A 206 -3.94 18.13 -9.37
C ARG A 206 -4.88 18.63 -10.48
N THR A 207 -4.42 19.67 -11.17
CA THR A 207 -5.08 20.33 -12.30
C THR A 207 -5.24 19.40 -13.51
N VAL A 208 -4.62 18.23 -13.47
CA VAL A 208 -4.65 17.18 -14.50
C VAL A 208 -5.54 16.02 -14.04
N PRO A 209 -6.74 15.83 -14.63
CA PRO A 209 -7.67 14.77 -14.24
C PRO A 209 -7.13 13.35 -14.43
N LEU A 210 -6.15 13.15 -15.33
CA LEU A 210 -5.52 11.85 -15.59
C LEU A 210 -4.67 11.34 -14.43
N GLU A 211 -3.97 12.24 -13.73
CA GLU A 211 -3.04 11.88 -12.67
C GLU A 211 -3.77 11.34 -11.43
N ARG A 212 -5.08 11.60 -11.31
CA ARG A 212 -5.92 11.14 -10.21
C ARG A 212 -6.17 9.63 -10.20
N TRP A 213 -6.02 9.00 -11.37
CA TRP A 213 -6.20 7.55 -11.53
C TRP A 213 -4.93 6.75 -11.24
N GLY A 214 -3.76 7.40 -11.22
CA GLY A 214 -2.47 6.73 -11.04
C GLY A 214 -2.40 5.81 -9.81
N PRO A 215 -2.77 6.29 -8.61
CA PRO A 215 -2.67 5.49 -7.39
C PRO A 215 -3.49 4.19 -7.42
N ILE A 216 -4.73 4.23 -7.91
CA ILE A 216 -5.58 3.03 -8.00
C ILE A 216 -5.07 2.06 -9.07
N LEU A 217 -4.55 2.56 -10.19
CA LEU A 217 -3.98 1.73 -11.25
C LEU A 217 -2.70 1.02 -10.80
N GLU A 218 -1.80 1.71 -10.09
CA GLU A 218 -0.60 1.09 -9.52
C GLU A 218 -0.95 0.05 -8.45
N LEU A 219 -1.98 0.31 -7.63
CA LEU A 219 -2.48 -0.66 -6.67
C LEU A 219 -3.03 -1.91 -7.35
N LEU A 220 -3.87 -1.77 -8.38
CA LEU A 220 -4.43 -2.88 -9.15
C LEU A 220 -3.32 -3.70 -9.83
N LYS A 221 -2.30 -3.03 -10.39
CA LYS A 221 -1.14 -3.67 -10.97
C LYS A 221 -0.36 -4.48 -9.94
N ALA A 222 -0.04 -3.90 -8.78
CA ALA A 222 0.63 -4.62 -7.69
C ALA A 222 -0.21 -5.84 -7.23
N PHE A 223 -1.53 -5.68 -7.12
CA PHE A 223 -2.45 -6.75 -6.77
C PHE A 223 -2.41 -7.90 -7.79
N SER A 224 -2.50 -7.60 -9.08
CA SER A 224 -2.42 -8.66 -10.11
C SER A 224 -1.09 -9.39 -10.16
N ILE A 225 0.03 -8.69 -9.95
CA ILE A 225 1.36 -9.31 -9.87
C ILE A 225 1.38 -10.31 -8.71
N ARG A 226 0.88 -9.91 -7.53
CA ARG A 226 0.79 -10.77 -6.35
C ARG A 226 -0.01 -12.05 -6.64
N TYR A 227 -1.14 -11.97 -7.32
CA TYR A 227 -1.98 -13.15 -7.58
C TYR A 227 -1.61 -13.92 -8.84
N LYS A 228 -0.50 -13.57 -9.50
CA LYS A 228 -0.08 -14.12 -10.80
C LYS A 228 -1.18 -14.05 -11.85
N TRP A 229 -2.03 -13.02 -11.76
CA TRP A 229 -3.06 -12.80 -12.76
C TRP A 229 -2.42 -12.25 -14.00
N SER A 230 -2.77 -12.83 -15.14
CA SER A 230 -2.36 -12.32 -16.43
C SER A 230 -3.01 -10.96 -16.63
N ILE A 231 -2.28 -9.88 -16.34
CA ILE A 231 -2.58 -8.59 -16.95
C ILE A 231 -2.31 -8.79 -18.43
N PRO A 232 -3.28 -8.58 -19.33
CA PRO A 232 -3.01 -8.58 -20.75
C PRO A 232 -1.78 -7.71 -21.05
N GLU A 233 -0.76 -8.25 -21.73
CA GLU A 233 0.44 -7.48 -22.10
C GLU A 233 0.07 -6.19 -22.85
N LYS A 234 -1.08 -6.19 -23.50
CA LYS A 234 -1.70 -5.10 -24.26
C LYS A 234 -2.27 -3.95 -23.43
N LEU A 235 -2.36 -4.09 -22.10
CA LEU A 235 -2.62 -2.95 -21.19
C LEU A 235 -1.37 -2.08 -20.97
N LYS A 236 -0.20 -2.50 -21.47
CA LYS A 236 1.02 -1.67 -21.47
C LYS A 236 1.01 -0.60 -22.56
N ASP A 237 0.27 -0.83 -23.64
CA ASP A 237 0.12 0.09 -24.76
C ASP A 237 -1.31 0.64 -24.77
N ALA A 238 -1.47 1.93 -24.46
CA ALA A 238 -2.75 2.57 -24.17
C ALA A 238 -3.80 2.62 -25.33
N ASN A 239 -3.57 1.93 -26.45
CA ASN A 239 -4.32 2.15 -27.69
C ASN A 239 -5.33 1.04 -28.07
N GLU A 240 -5.44 -0.09 -27.36
CA GLU A 240 -6.31 -1.20 -27.78
C GLU A 240 -7.48 -1.49 -26.82
N ILE A 241 -8.29 -0.45 -26.57
CA ILE A 241 -9.58 -0.49 -25.84
C ILE A 241 -10.50 -1.63 -26.33
N TYR A 242 -10.59 -1.84 -27.65
CA TYR A 242 -11.46 -2.85 -28.24
C TYR A 242 -11.05 -4.27 -27.83
N GLU A 243 -9.76 -4.56 -27.79
CA GLU A 243 -9.25 -5.87 -27.44
C GLU A 243 -9.42 -6.18 -25.96
N LEU A 244 -9.21 -5.19 -25.09
CA LEU A 244 -9.51 -5.29 -23.67
C LEU A 244 -10.99 -5.62 -23.46
N VAL A 245 -11.91 -4.92 -24.13
CA VAL A 245 -13.36 -5.19 -24.09
C VAL A 245 -13.70 -6.58 -24.60
N GLN A 246 -13.09 -7.05 -25.68
CA GLN A 246 -13.33 -8.39 -26.22
C GLN A 246 -12.80 -9.48 -25.26
N TRP A 247 -11.63 -9.27 -24.67
CA TRP A 247 -11.06 -10.18 -23.67
C TRP A 247 -11.94 -10.25 -22.41
N LEU A 248 -12.46 -9.12 -21.94
CA LEU A 248 -13.38 -9.05 -20.81
C LEU A 248 -14.73 -9.68 -21.12
N LYS A 249 -15.28 -9.47 -22.32
CA LYS A 249 -16.49 -10.15 -22.77
C LYS A 249 -16.27 -11.65 -22.80
N PHE A 250 -15.13 -12.11 -23.32
CA PHE A 250 -14.77 -13.52 -23.32
C PHE A 250 -14.69 -14.10 -21.90
N ARG A 251 -13.98 -13.44 -20.98
CA ARG A 251 -13.87 -13.86 -19.57
C ARG A 251 -15.18 -13.75 -18.79
N SER A 252 -15.99 -12.72 -19.04
CA SER A 252 -17.33 -12.56 -18.44
C SER A 252 -18.33 -13.61 -18.95
N ASN A 253 -18.27 -13.97 -20.23
CA ASN A 253 -19.10 -15.05 -20.77
C ASN A 253 -18.67 -16.42 -20.21
N HIS A 254 -17.36 -16.64 -20.08
CA HIS A 254 -16.82 -17.81 -19.38
C HIS A 254 -17.32 -17.87 -17.93
N PHE A 255 -17.30 -16.74 -17.22
CA PHE A 255 -17.81 -16.60 -15.86
C PHE A 255 -19.32 -16.86 -15.73
N GLN A 256 -20.14 -16.33 -16.63
CA GLN A 256 -21.58 -16.64 -16.67
C GLN A 256 -21.85 -18.13 -16.89
N CYS A 257 -21.04 -18.79 -17.72
CA CYS A 257 -21.12 -20.24 -17.93
C CYS A 257 -20.74 -21.04 -16.67
N MET A 258 -19.82 -20.52 -15.85
CA MET A 258 -19.42 -21.11 -14.57
C MET A 258 -20.49 -20.92 -13.48
N ILE A 259 -21.09 -19.73 -13.36
CA ILE A 259 -22.22 -19.47 -12.43
C ILE A 259 -23.36 -20.46 -12.65
N GLN A 260 -23.69 -20.72 -13.92
CA GLN A 260 -24.76 -21.63 -14.30
C GLN A 260 -24.50 -23.09 -13.88
N LYS A 261 -23.24 -23.47 -13.65
CA LYS A 261 -22.84 -24.85 -13.31
C LYS A 261 -22.81 -25.18 -11.80
N LYS A 262 -23.26 -24.26 -10.93
CA LYS A 262 -23.20 -24.35 -9.46
C LYS A 262 -21.77 -24.55 -8.91
N TYR A 263 -21.23 -23.48 -8.36
CA TYR A 263 -19.94 -23.39 -7.66
C TYR A 263 -19.73 -24.53 -6.67
N THR A 264 -18.73 -25.38 -6.91
CA THR A 264 -18.37 -26.45 -5.97
C THR A 264 -16.87 -26.61 -5.75
N LYS A 265 -16.00 -25.96 -6.56
CA LYS A 265 -14.53 -26.13 -6.45
C LYS A 265 -13.78 -24.83 -6.15
N LEU A 266 -12.63 -24.96 -5.49
CA LEU A 266 -11.71 -23.84 -5.15
C LEU A 266 -11.20 -23.09 -6.41
N GLU A 267 -11.02 -23.81 -7.52
CA GLU A 267 -10.65 -23.26 -8.83
C GLU A 267 -11.74 -22.31 -9.38
N ASP A 268 -13.01 -22.57 -9.08
CA ASP A 268 -14.12 -21.71 -9.52
C ASP A 268 -14.08 -20.35 -8.82
N LYS A 269 -13.74 -20.33 -7.52
CA LYS A 269 -13.60 -19.10 -6.71
C LYS A 269 -12.47 -18.20 -7.23
N GLN A 270 -11.33 -18.79 -7.58
CA GLN A 270 -10.21 -18.07 -8.21
C GLN A 270 -10.63 -17.36 -9.49
N GLN A 271 -11.40 -18.05 -10.33
CA GLN A 271 -11.83 -17.48 -11.60
C GLN A 271 -12.85 -16.35 -11.38
N CYS A 272 -13.69 -16.42 -10.34
CA CYS A 272 -14.58 -15.30 -9.95
C CYS A 272 -13.79 -14.06 -9.58
N GLU A 273 -12.78 -14.25 -8.74
CA GLU A 273 -11.89 -13.21 -8.24
C GLU A 273 -11.09 -12.54 -9.37
N GLU A 274 -10.54 -13.35 -10.29
CA GLU A 274 -9.85 -12.87 -11.49
C GLU A 274 -10.80 -12.09 -12.42
N VAL A 275 -12.05 -12.54 -12.58
CA VAL A 275 -13.06 -11.86 -13.40
C VAL A 275 -13.48 -10.54 -12.77
N PHE A 276 -13.71 -10.49 -11.45
CA PHE A 276 -14.01 -9.24 -10.73
C PHE A 276 -12.87 -8.23 -10.91
N PHE A 277 -11.62 -8.66 -10.69
CA PHE A 277 -10.46 -7.81 -10.90
C PHE A 277 -10.37 -7.30 -12.34
N SER A 278 -10.59 -8.19 -13.32
CA SER A 278 -10.58 -7.83 -14.74
C SER A 278 -11.63 -6.77 -15.05
N ILE A 279 -12.85 -6.90 -14.51
CA ILE A 279 -13.93 -5.93 -14.66
C ILE A 279 -13.55 -4.59 -14.03
N CYS A 280 -12.99 -4.59 -12.81
CA CYS A 280 -12.52 -3.37 -12.17
C CYS A 280 -11.43 -2.68 -13.01
N LEU A 281 -10.40 -3.42 -13.43
CA LEU A 281 -9.31 -2.90 -14.24
C LEU A 281 -9.81 -2.28 -15.54
N ALA A 282 -10.73 -2.97 -16.20
CA ALA A 282 -11.39 -2.49 -17.41
C ALA A 282 -12.17 -1.20 -17.21
N PHE A 283 -13.01 -1.18 -16.17
CA PHE A 283 -13.82 -0.03 -15.82
C PHE A 283 -12.91 1.18 -15.62
N PHE A 284 -11.85 1.03 -14.82
CA PHE A 284 -10.91 2.11 -14.54
C PHE A 284 -10.10 2.53 -15.76
N TYR A 285 -9.67 1.60 -16.59
CA TYR A 285 -8.97 1.89 -17.83
C TYR A 285 -9.86 2.69 -18.81
N HIS A 286 -11.12 2.26 -19.02
CA HIS A 286 -12.06 2.99 -19.86
C HIS A 286 -12.38 4.37 -19.30
N PHE A 287 -12.50 4.50 -17.99
CA PHE A 287 -12.75 5.79 -17.36
C PHE A 287 -11.55 6.73 -17.49
N TYR A 288 -10.33 6.20 -17.36
CA TYR A 288 -9.08 6.93 -17.62
C TYR A 288 -9.01 7.42 -19.07
N GLU A 289 -9.28 6.54 -20.04
CA GLU A 289 -9.31 6.89 -21.46
C GLU A 289 -10.38 7.95 -21.76
N ILE A 290 -11.62 7.77 -21.30
CA ILE A 290 -12.68 8.78 -21.47
C ILE A 290 -12.26 10.12 -20.83
N ALA A 291 -11.67 10.09 -19.64
CA ALA A 291 -11.15 11.28 -19.00
C ALA A 291 -10.01 11.94 -19.81
N SER A 292 -9.20 11.16 -20.54
CA SER A 292 -8.11 11.68 -21.38
C SER A 292 -8.63 12.40 -22.62
N TYR A 293 -9.74 11.91 -23.19
CA TYR A 293 -10.45 12.59 -24.28
C TYR A 293 -11.15 13.86 -23.81
N ILE A 294 -11.71 13.88 -22.60
CA ILE A 294 -12.39 15.05 -22.03
C ILE A 294 -11.38 16.14 -21.61
N TYR A 295 -10.19 15.74 -21.15
CA TYR A 295 -9.14 16.64 -20.68
C TYR A 295 -7.82 16.40 -21.42
N PRO A 296 -7.75 16.72 -22.73
CA PRO A 296 -6.57 16.47 -23.53
C PRO A 296 -5.41 17.35 -23.04
N GLN A 297 -4.49 16.73 -22.32
CA GLN A 297 -3.18 17.29 -22.04
C GLN A 297 -2.47 17.44 -23.40
N ASN A 298 -2.35 18.66 -23.92
CA ASN A 298 -1.58 19.01 -25.11
C ASN A 298 -2.16 18.66 -26.49
N LYS A 299 -3.34 19.18 -26.85
CA LYS A 299 -3.62 19.49 -28.28
C LYS A 299 -3.88 21.00 -28.43
N PRO A 300 -3.02 21.76 -29.14
CA PRO A 300 -3.12 23.22 -29.16
C PRO A 300 -4.40 23.80 -29.79
N ASN A 301 -5.31 23.01 -30.37
CA ASN A 301 -6.36 23.54 -31.25
C ASN A 301 -7.70 22.76 -31.26
N PHE A 302 -8.03 21.95 -30.26
CA PHE A 302 -9.33 21.27 -30.26
C PHE A 302 -10.21 21.71 -29.08
N PHE A 303 -11.20 22.54 -29.44
CA PHE A 303 -12.39 22.99 -28.71
C PHE A 303 -12.21 23.72 -27.37
N GLN A 304 -12.20 25.06 -27.42
CA GLN A 304 -12.65 25.95 -26.33
C GLN A 304 -14.19 25.99 -26.25
N GLY A 305 -14.84 24.82 -26.23
CA GLY A 305 -16.26 24.70 -25.95
C GLY A 305 -16.49 24.42 -24.47
N LYS A 306 -17.50 25.04 -23.84
CA LYS A 306 -18.00 24.61 -22.52
C LYS A 306 -18.36 23.13 -22.61
N CYS A 307 -17.56 22.26 -21.99
CA CYS A 307 -17.95 20.87 -21.76
C CYS A 307 -19.13 20.84 -20.79
N SER A 308 -20.34 20.78 -21.34
CA SER A 308 -21.55 20.40 -20.59
C SER A 308 -21.54 18.89 -20.39
N TYR A 309 -21.31 18.48 -19.15
CA TYR A 309 -21.28 17.09 -18.70
C TYR A 309 -22.58 16.35 -19.05
N PHE A 310 -22.47 15.25 -19.80
CA PHE A 310 -23.50 14.21 -19.89
C PHE A 310 -22.86 12.88 -19.50
N LEU A 311 -22.74 12.64 -18.19
CA LEU A 311 -22.55 11.30 -17.66
C LEU A 311 -23.51 11.16 -16.47
N LEU A 312 -24.64 10.50 -16.77
CA LEU A 312 -25.57 9.88 -15.84
C LEU A 312 -26.22 10.82 -14.79
N ASP A 313 -27.10 11.70 -15.27
CA ASP A 313 -28.12 12.28 -14.41
C ASP A 313 -29.23 11.23 -14.20
N GLY A 314 -29.09 10.44 -13.13
CA GLY A 314 -30.14 9.57 -12.61
C GLY A 314 -31.27 10.34 -11.93
N ASN A 315 -31.69 11.48 -12.52
CA ASN A 315 -32.69 12.37 -11.96
C ASN A 315 -33.92 12.47 -12.90
N PRO A 316 -35.07 11.87 -12.54
CA PRO A 316 -36.24 11.84 -13.42
C PRO A 316 -36.94 13.19 -13.61
N THR A 317 -36.45 14.28 -12.99
CA THR A 317 -37.14 15.59 -13.00
C THR A 317 -36.69 16.55 -14.11
N CYS A 318 -35.61 16.28 -14.84
CA CYS A 318 -35.08 17.19 -15.86
C CYS A 318 -35.58 16.91 -17.30
N ARG A 319 -36.86 16.57 -17.50
CA ARG A 319 -37.43 16.31 -18.85
C ARG A 319 -37.94 17.53 -19.63
N LYS A 320 -37.79 18.77 -19.13
CA LYS A 320 -38.51 19.91 -19.74
C LYS A 320 -37.74 20.87 -20.64
N LYS A 321 -36.44 20.72 -20.89
CA LYS A 321 -35.73 21.57 -21.86
C LYS A 321 -34.56 20.84 -22.52
N CYS A 322 -34.84 19.94 -23.46
CA CYS A 322 -33.86 19.55 -24.47
C CYS A 322 -34.28 20.20 -25.79
N PRO A 323 -33.41 20.95 -26.49
CA PRO A 323 -33.72 21.44 -27.83
C PRO A 323 -33.86 20.26 -28.80
N GLU A 324 -34.94 20.21 -29.57
CA GLU A 324 -35.33 19.09 -30.44
C GLU A 324 -34.35 18.81 -31.61
N ASN A 325 -33.23 19.53 -31.73
CA ASN A 325 -32.41 19.55 -32.94
C ASN A 325 -31.02 18.89 -32.81
N LEU A 326 -30.67 18.23 -31.70
CA LEU A 326 -29.37 17.53 -31.59
C LEU A 326 -29.29 16.20 -32.38
N GLY A 327 -30.40 15.72 -32.95
CA GLY A 327 -30.46 14.43 -33.65
C GLY A 327 -29.91 14.40 -35.07
N ASN A 328 -29.58 15.55 -35.67
CA ASN A 328 -29.27 15.62 -37.11
C ASN A 328 -27.78 15.74 -37.45
N GLU A 329 -26.88 15.91 -36.47
CA GLU A 329 -25.44 16.09 -36.73
C GLU A 329 -24.59 14.82 -36.55
N LEU A 330 -25.20 13.67 -36.22
CA LEU A 330 -24.51 12.38 -36.07
C LEU A 330 -24.87 11.34 -37.14
N LEU A 331 -25.52 11.73 -38.23
CA LEU A 331 -25.66 10.88 -39.41
C LEU A 331 -24.35 10.94 -40.23
N LEU A 332 -23.47 9.98 -39.97
CA LEU A 332 -22.37 9.65 -40.88
C LEU A 332 -22.93 9.25 -42.25
N PRO A 333 -22.27 9.60 -43.38
CA PRO A 333 -22.76 9.24 -44.70
C PRO A 333 -22.69 7.73 -44.93
N GLU A 334 -23.75 7.18 -45.51
CA GLU A 334 -23.87 5.79 -45.95
C GLU A 334 -22.66 5.37 -46.81
N ILE A 335 -22.03 4.26 -46.39
CA ILE A 335 -21.09 3.51 -47.22
C ILE A 335 -21.93 2.70 -48.21
N ARG A 336 -21.77 2.99 -49.51
CA ARG A 336 -22.25 2.15 -50.62
C ARG A 336 -21.52 0.83 -50.69
#